data_AF-C7P8A5-F1
#
_entry.id   AF-C7P8A5-F1
#
_cell.length_a   1.000
_cell.length_b   1.000
_cell.length_c   1.000
_cell.angle_alpha   90.00
_cell.angle_beta   90.00
_cell.angle_gamma   90.00
#
_symmetry.space_group_name_H-M   'P 1'
#
loop_
_entity.id
_entity.type
_entity.pdbx_description
1 polymer ?
#
loop_
_entity_poly.entity_id
_entity_poly.type
_entity_poly.pdbx_seq_one_letter_code
_entity_poly.pdbx_strand_id
1 'polypeptide(L)'
;MEIKSSYTLKGKIIIEGVIEAQTGLHIGGLSDTLKIGGTDLPVIKDSYGRIFIPGSSLKGKIRSLLEKKEGKAKVKIKFYKIVKKDNKEKKEYTREIECKLNELTDDKLKLEGDEQGYEISAMPCDCGICYICKIFGPHNSKNIKEPVRIIVRDSYLVKKIDGGYKIIDKKEDKDEYYEHLEIKPENVIDRVKGTAQHPRFIERVVAGSKFKFEIVFNVYKENDKDLIEKFIEGMKLLEDDYLGGSGSRGYGKIKFEELKIINKPIDYYKGNTNALSKKEANDLDDLTVKLDEIWNY
;
A
#
# COMPACT_ATOMS: atom_id res chain seq x y z
N MET A 1 -8.15 36.40 -12.50
CA MET A 1 -8.12 35.08 -11.84
C MET A 1 -6.88 35.08 -10.95
N GLU A 2 -7.03 35.47 -9.69
CA GLU A 2 -5.89 35.57 -8.77
C GLU A 2 -5.33 34.17 -8.49
N ILE A 3 -4.05 33.95 -8.79
CA ILE A 3 -3.31 32.76 -8.36
C ILE A 3 -3.02 32.92 -6.86
N LYS A 4 -4.06 32.80 -6.02
CA LYS A 4 -3.96 32.84 -4.55
C LYS A 4 -3.56 31.46 -4.00
N SER A 5 -2.31 31.07 -4.26
CA SER A 5 -1.41 30.35 -3.35
C SER A 5 -0.17 29.95 -4.16
N SER A 6 1.00 30.50 -3.86
CA SER A 6 2.24 29.93 -4.39
C SER A 6 2.41 28.54 -3.78
N TYR A 7 2.46 27.49 -4.60
CA TYR A 7 2.82 26.13 -4.17
C TYR A 7 4.32 26.02 -3.92
N THR A 8 4.83 26.89 -3.05
CA THR A 8 6.20 26.92 -2.60
C THR A 8 6.37 25.93 -1.47
N LEU A 9 7.38 25.07 -1.56
CA LEU A 9 7.70 24.11 -0.51
C LEU A 9 8.04 24.87 0.78
N LYS A 10 7.23 24.67 1.81
CA LYS A 10 7.47 25.22 3.15
C LYS A 10 8.42 24.33 3.95
N GLY A 11 8.44 23.02 3.69
CA GLY A 11 9.35 22.07 4.32
C GLY A 11 8.89 20.62 4.13
N LYS A 12 9.42 19.71 4.96
CA LYS A 12 9.07 18.29 4.93
C LYS A 12 8.82 17.74 6.32
N ILE A 13 7.76 16.95 6.46
CA ILE A 13 7.55 16.06 7.61
C ILE A 13 7.97 14.65 7.20
N ILE A 14 8.78 13.99 8.00
CA ILE A 14 9.25 12.62 7.78
C ILE A 14 8.75 11.75 8.92
N ILE A 15 8.10 10.64 8.56
CA ILE A 15 7.70 9.58 9.49
C ILE A 15 8.60 8.37 9.22
N GLU A 16 9.29 7.93 10.26
CA GLU A 16 10.20 6.77 10.23
C GLU A 16 9.78 5.76 11.30
N GLY A 17 10.15 4.50 11.11
CA GLY A 17 9.97 3.47 12.11
C GLY A 17 10.23 2.09 11.54
N VAL A 18 9.62 1.09 12.17
CA VAL A 18 9.70 -0.31 11.77
C VAL A 18 8.31 -0.88 11.56
N ILE A 19 8.13 -1.65 10.48
CA ILE A 19 6.98 -2.51 10.27
C ILE A 19 7.37 -3.90 10.78
N GLU A 20 6.70 -4.39 11.82
CA GLU A 20 6.81 -5.79 12.26
C GLU A 20 5.72 -6.63 11.59
N ALA A 21 6.11 -7.76 10.99
CA ALA A 21 5.17 -8.75 10.49
C ALA A 21 4.64 -9.60 11.65
N GLN A 22 3.42 -9.36 12.14
CA GLN A 22 2.82 -10.16 13.22
C GLN A 22 2.40 -11.57 12.78
N THR A 23 2.21 -11.74 11.47
CA THR A 23 1.95 -13.03 10.81
C THR A 23 2.83 -13.15 9.58
N GLY A 24 2.89 -14.34 8.98
CA GLY A 24 3.67 -14.54 7.76
C GLY A 24 3.27 -13.55 6.66
N LEU A 25 4.24 -12.83 6.09
CA LEU A 25 4.03 -11.77 5.11
C LEU A 25 4.47 -12.23 3.73
N HIS A 26 3.56 -12.18 2.75
CA HIS A 26 3.90 -12.45 1.35
C HIS A 26 3.69 -11.20 0.51
N ILE A 27 4.79 -10.57 0.08
CA ILE A 27 4.78 -9.56 -0.99
C ILE A 27 5.23 -10.25 -2.27
N GLY A 28 4.28 -10.57 -3.13
CA GLY A 28 4.57 -11.26 -4.39
C GLY A 28 5.41 -10.40 -5.34
N GLY A 29 6.45 -11.00 -5.90
CA GLY A 29 7.16 -10.46 -7.07
C GLY A 29 6.45 -10.80 -8.38
N LEU A 30 6.95 -10.28 -9.51
CA LEU A 30 6.62 -10.87 -10.81
C LEU A 30 6.95 -12.36 -10.75
N SER A 31 6.05 -13.21 -11.24
CA SER A 31 6.31 -14.63 -11.43
C SER A 31 7.41 -14.76 -12.50
N ASP A 32 8.67 -14.62 -12.11
CA ASP A 32 9.77 -15.00 -12.98
C ASP A 32 9.60 -16.48 -13.29
N THR A 33 9.56 -16.76 -14.59
CA THR A 33 9.54 -18.07 -15.25
C THR A 33 10.01 -19.19 -14.34
N LEU A 34 9.08 -20.11 -14.02
CA LEU A 34 9.29 -21.48 -13.51
C LEU A 34 10.77 -21.87 -13.45
N LYS A 35 11.47 -21.47 -12.38
CA LYS A 35 12.76 -22.06 -12.06
C LYS A 35 12.45 -23.49 -11.65
N ILE A 36 12.96 -24.46 -12.39
CA ILE A 36 12.79 -25.89 -12.13
C ILE A 36 13.21 -26.15 -10.67
N GLY A 37 12.26 -26.51 -9.81
CA GLY A 37 12.47 -26.78 -8.38
C GLY A 37 12.33 -25.58 -7.42
N GLY A 38 11.86 -24.41 -7.87
CA GLY A 38 11.56 -23.25 -7.02
C GLY A 38 10.13 -23.24 -6.46
N THR A 39 9.84 -22.33 -5.51
CA THR A 39 8.48 -22.06 -5.00
C THR A 39 7.61 -21.44 -6.08
N ASP A 40 6.31 -21.76 -6.09
CA ASP A 40 5.36 -21.22 -7.08
C ASP A 40 5.22 -19.70 -7.00
N LEU A 41 5.32 -19.15 -5.78
CA LEU A 41 5.16 -17.73 -5.49
C LEU A 41 6.29 -17.25 -4.57
N PRO A 42 7.41 -16.74 -5.13
CA PRO A 42 8.51 -16.19 -4.34
C PRO A 42 8.18 -14.82 -3.74
N VAL A 43 8.85 -14.49 -2.63
CA VAL A 43 8.84 -13.13 -2.05
C VAL A 43 9.70 -12.21 -2.92
N ILE A 44 9.24 -10.97 -3.09
CA ILE A 44 9.97 -9.95 -3.85
C ILE A 44 11.34 -9.65 -3.22
N LYS A 45 12.35 -9.58 -4.09
CA LYS A 45 13.75 -9.33 -3.74
C LYS A 45 14.31 -8.30 -4.74
N ASP A 46 15.25 -7.48 -4.30
CA ASP A 46 15.94 -6.56 -5.21
C ASP A 46 17.06 -7.27 -6.00
N SER A 47 17.80 -6.53 -6.83
CA SER A 47 18.91 -7.08 -7.63
C SER A 47 20.06 -7.66 -6.78
N TYR A 48 20.14 -7.31 -5.50
CA TYR A 48 21.12 -7.84 -4.56
C TYR A 48 20.57 -9.04 -3.77
N GLY A 49 19.30 -9.37 -3.93
CA GLY A 49 18.61 -10.45 -3.21
C GLY A 49 18.01 -10.02 -1.88
N ARG A 50 18.02 -8.72 -1.55
CA ARG A 50 17.49 -8.19 -0.29
C ARG A 50 15.97 -8.17 -0.34
N ILE A 51 15.35 -8.63 0.74
CA ILE A 51 13.89 -8.70 0.86
C ILE A 51 13.37 -7.32 1.28
N PHE A 52 12.30 -6.85 0.65
CA PHE A 52 11.73 -5.54 0.97
C PHE A 52 10.23 -5.50 0.68
N ILE A 53 9.57 -4.53 1.29
CA ILE A 53 8.22 -4.10 0.96
C ILE A 53 8.37 -2.90 0.00
N PRO A 54 7.92 -3.00 -1.25
CA PRO A 54 7.94 -1.86 -2.17
C PRO A 54 7.12 -0.70 -1.62
N GLY A 55 7.65 0.52 -1.74
CA GLY A 55 6.94 1.72 -1.32
C GLY A 55 5.61 1.89 -2.05
N SER A 56 5.50 1.41 -3.30
CA SER A 56 4.25 1.36 -4.06
C SER A 56 3.21 0.41 -3.47
N SER A 57 3.62 -0.74 -2.91
CA SER A 57 2.73 -1.70 -2.26
C SER A 57 2.16 -1.13 -0.96
N LEU A 58 3.01 -0.56 -0.10
CA LEU A 58 2.59 0.09 1.13
C LEU A 58 1.68 1.29 0.85
N LYS A 59 2.13 2.20 -0.04
CA LYS A 59 1.36 3.37 -0.49
C LYS A 59 0.00 2.96 -1.08
N GLY A 60 -0.02 1.97 -1.96
CA GLY A 60 -1.22 1.50 -2.65
C GLY A 60 -2.22 0.88 -1.70
N LYS A 61 -1.75 0.10 -0.72
CA LYS A 61 -2.64 -0.50 0.29
C LYS A 61 -3.28 0.55 1.18
N ILE A 62 -2.50 1.47 1.76
CA ILE A 62 -3.03 2.56 2.59
C ILE A 62 -4.03 3.42 1.79
N ARG A 63 -3.68 3.76 0.54
CA ARG A 63 -4.58 4.47 -0.36
C ARG A 63 -5.90 3.72 -0.57
N SER A 64 -5.84 2.43 -0.85
CA SER A 64 -7.03 1.60 -1.09
C SER A 64 -7.95 1.58 0.12
N LEU A 65 -7.40 1.48 1.34
CA LEU A 65 -8.18 1.50 2.58
C LEU A 65 -8.90 2.83 2.78
N LEU A 66 -8.20 3.95 2.56
CA LEU A 66 -8.80 5.28 2.62
C LEU A 66 -9.87 5.48 1.53
N GLU A 67 -9.64 5.00 0.31
CA GLU A 67 -10.63 5.07 -0.77
C GLU A 67 -11.87 4.22 -0.51
N LYS A 68 -11.72 3.06 0.14
CA LYS A 68 -12.85 2.22 0.59
C LYS A 68 -13.63 2.91 1.70
N LYS A 69 -12.93 3.41 2.73
CA LYS A 69 -13.54 4.15 3.83
C LYS A 69 -14.42 5.30 3.34
N GLU A 70 -13.91 6.06 2.37
CA GLU A 70 -14.60 7.22 1.81
C GLU A 70 -15.56 6.89 0.64
N GLY A 71 -15.55 5.64 0.17
CA GLY A 71 -16.24 5.22 -1.04
C GLY A 71 -15.82 5.96 -2.31
N LYS A 72 -14.58 6.47 -2.37
CA LYS A 72 -14.06 7.31 -3.46
C LYS A 72 -13.38 6.54 -4.61
N ALA A 73 -13.24 5.22 -4.47
CA ALA A 73 -12.72 4.39 -5.56
C ALA A 73 -13.63 4.50 -6.79
N LYS A 74 -13.02 4.53 -7.98
CA LYS A 74 -13.72 4.61 -9.26
C LYS A 74 -14.13 3.21 -9.70
N VAL A 75 -15.42 2.93 -9.70
CA VAL A 75 -15.99 1.65 -10.08
C VAL A 75 -16.42 1.71 -11.55
N LYS A 76 -15.98 0.74 -12.33
CA LYS A 76 -16.35 0.52 -13.73
C LYS A 76 -17.09 -0.80 -13.85
N ILE A 77 -18.31 -0.73 -14.36
CA ILE A 77 -19.21 -1.87 -14.55
C ILE A 77 -19.36 -2.08 -16.05
N LYS A 78 -18.99 -3.26 -16.55
CA LYS A 78 -19.11 -3.64 -17.96
C LYS A 78 -20.17 -4.70 -18.12
N PHE A 79 -21.26 -4.37 -18.79
CA PHE A 79 -22.34 -5.31 -19.06
C PHE A 79 -22.02 -6.12 -20.31
N TYR A 80 -22.41 -7.39 -20.31
CA TYR A 80 -22.14 -8.27 -21.43
C TYR A 80 -23.29 -9.23 -21.72
N LYS A 81 -23.31 -9.69 -22.97
CA LYS A 81 -24.04 -10.87 -23.41
C LYS A 81 -23.09 -11.93 -23.92
N ILE A 82 -23.52 -13.17 -23.92
CA ILE A 82 -22.74 -14.30 -24.40
C ILE A 82 -23.15 -14.60 -25.83
N VAL A 83 -22.19 -14.50 -26.74
CA VAL A 83 -22.37 -14.86 -28.15
C VAL A 83 -21.54 -16.08 -28.48
N LYS A 84 -22.09 -16.98 -29.30
CA LYS A 84 -21.35 -18.11 -29.85
C LYS A 84 -20.67 -17.67 -31.14
N LYS A 85 -19.35 -17.66 -31.14
CA LYS A 85 -18.52 -17.39 -32.33
C LYS A 85 -17.47 -18.49 -32.43
N ASP A 86 -17.39 -19.14 -33.60
CA ASP A 86 -16.43 -20.22 -33.86
C ASP A 86 -16.49 -21.36 -32.82
N ASN A 87 -17.70 -21.82 -32.46
CA ASN A 87 -17.97 -22.84 -31.43
C ASN A 87 -17.41 -22.53 -30.01
N LYS A 88 -17.07 -21.27 -29.72
CA LYS A 88 -16.67 -20.80 -28.40
C LYS A 88 -17.63 -19.73 -27.90
N GLU A 89 -17.95 -19.78 -26.62
CA GLU A 89 -18.67 -18.71 -25.93
C GLU A 89 -17.74 -17.53 -25.72
N LYS A 90 -18.18 -16.35 -26.17
CA LYS A 90 -17.44 -15.10 -26.00
C LYS A 90 -18.36 -14.05 -25.39
N LYS A 91 -17.80 -13.26 -24.47
CA LYS A 91 -18.47 -12.08 -23.92
C LYS A 91 -18.40 -10.94 -24.93
N GLU A 92 -19.57 -10.43 -25.31
CA GLU A 92 -19.73 -9.19 -26.08
C GLU A 92 -20.25 -8.11 -25.15
N TYR A 93 -19.50 -7.02 -24.99
CA TYR A 93 -19.85 -5.94 -24.06
C TYR A 93 -20.85 -4.97 -24.69
N THR A 94 -21.96 -4.72 -24.01
CA THR A 94 -23.10 -3.93 -24.51
C THR A 94 -22.99 -2.46 -24.10
N ARG A 95 -22.67 -2.21 -22.83
CA ARG A 95 -22.53 -0.86 -22.26
C ARG A 95 -21.59 -0.87 -21.06
N GLU A 96 -21.18 0.32 -20.66
CA GLU A 96 -20.29 0.55 -19.53
C GLU A 96 -20.82 1.69 -18.66
N ILE A 97 -20.80 1.50 -17.34
CA ILE A 97 -21.14 2.52 -16.36
C ILE A 97 -19.92 2.79 -15.48
N GLU A 98 -19.62 4.06 -15.25
CA GLU A 98 -18.65 4.49 -14.25
C GLU A 98 -19.34 5.22 -13.10
N CYS A 99 -18.97 4.89 -11.87
CA CYS A 99 -19.45 5.57 -10.68
C CYS A 99 -18.43 5.51 -9.55
N LYS A 100 -18.70 6.19 -8.43
CA LYS A 100 -17.92 5.99 -7.21
C LYS A 100 -18.41 4.77 -6.45
N LEU A 101 -17.54 4.20 -5.62
CA LEU A 101 -17.88 3.03 -4.80
C LEU A 101 -19.07 3.27 -3.87
N ASN A 102 -19.21 4.45 -3.27
CA ASN A 102 -20.37 4.81 -2.46
C ASN A 102 -21.67 5.02 -3.26
N GLU A 103 -21.58 5.12 -4.58
CA GLU A 103 -22.73 5.27 -5.48
C GLU A 103 -23.09 3.94 -6.15
N LEU A 104 -22.37 2.85 -5.83
CA LEU A 104 -22.66 1.51 -6.34
C LEU A 104 -23.92 0.98 -5.63
N THR A 105 -24.95 0.73 -6.41
CA THR A 105 -26.27 0.29 -5.94
C THR A 105 -26.79 -0.81 -6.84
N ASP A 106 -27.73 -1.62 -6.34
CA ASP A 106 -28.39 -2.68 -7.13
C ASP A 106 -29.07 -2.11 -8.38
N ASP A 107 -29.59 -0.88 -8.31
CA ASP A 107 -30.16 -0.17 -9.47
C ASP A 107 -29.14 0.02 -10.60
N LYS A 108 -27.87 0.32 -10.27
CA LYS A 108 -26.79 0.43 -11.25
C LYS A 108 -26.31 -0.92 -11.78
N LEU A 109 -26.74 -2.04 -11.20
CA LEU A 109 -26.41 -3.41 -11.61
C LEU A 109 -27.54 -4.09 -12.38
N LYS A 110 -28.70 -3.43 -12.52
CA LYS A 110 -29.83 -3.95 -13.30
C LYS A 110 -29.41 -4.21 -14.74
N LEU A 111 -29.66 -5.43 -15.19
CA LEU A 111 -29.48 -5.85 -16.58
C LEU A 111 -30.59 -5.26 -17.45
N GLU A 112 -30.25 -4.86 -18.66
CA GLU A 112 -31.16 -4.30 -19.64
C GLU A 112 -31.16 -5.14 -20.93
N GLY A 113 -32.31 -5.28 -21.57
CA GLY A 113 -32.42 -5.96 -22.86
C GLY A 113 -31.99 -7.44 -22.83
N ASP A 114 -31.02 -7.80 -23.66
CA ASP A 114 -30.47 -9.16 -23.81
C ASP A 114 -29.18 -9.41 -22.99
N GLU A 115 -28.87 -8.53 -22.04
CA GLU A 115 -27.71 -8.67 -21.15
C GLU A 115 -27.83 -9.92 -20.26
N GLN A 116 -26.70 -10.64 -20.10
CA GLN A 116 -26.64 -11.88 -19.33
C GLN A 116 -25.72 -11.78 -18.11
N GLY A 117 -25.02 -10.65 -17.94
CA GLY A 117 -24.19 -10.41 -16.77
C GLY A 117 -23.39 -9.12 -16.86
N TYR A 118 -22.56 -8.89 -15.85
CA TYR A 118 -21.66 -7.76 -15.77
C TYR A 118 -20.32 -8.14 -15.14
N GLU A 119 -19.30 -7.34 -15.39
CA GLU A 119 -18.01 -7.39 -14.71
C GLU A 119 -17.75 -6.07 -14.00
N ILE A 120 -17.36 -6.14 -12.72
CA ILE A 120 -17.03 -4.97 -11.91
C ILE A 120 -15.51 -4.90 -11.74
N SER A 121 -14.95 -3.72 -11.98
CA SER A 121 -13.56 -3.39 -11.64
C SER A 121 -13.53 -2.08 -10.88
N ALA A 122 -12.60 -1.96 -9.92
CA ALA A 122 -12.40 -0.74 -9.14
C ALA A 122 -10.99 -0.22 -9.35
N MET A 123 -10.87 1.04 -9.77
CA MET A 123 -9.63 1.76 -10.00
C MET A 123 -9.45 2.88 -8.97
N PRO A 124 -8.22 3.34 -8.73
CA PRO A 124 -7.99 4.43 -7.79
C PRO A 124 -8.64 5.73 -8.26
N CYS A 125 -8.99 6.60 -7.31
CA CYS A 125 -9.63 7.89 -7.59
C CYS A 125 -8.74 8.78 -8.49
N ASP A 126 -9.36 9.47 -9.45
CA ASP A 126 -8.68 10.34 -10.40
C ASP A 126 -9.17 11.80 -10.38
N CYS A 127 -10.02 12.20 -9.42
CA CYS A 127 -10.65 13.54 -9.43
C CYS A 127 -9.68 14.73 -9.23
N GLY A 128 -8.49 14.49 -8.67
CA GLY A 128 -7.46 15.51 -8.48
C GLY A 128 -7.71 16.54 -7.38
N ILE A 129 -8.90 16.56 -6.77
CA ILE A 129 -9.31 17.57 -5.78
C ILE A 129 -9.49 17.05 -4.36
N CYS A 130 -9.83 15.76 -4.19
CA CYS A 130 -10.07 15.19 -2.87
C CYS A 130 -8.76 15.04 -2.09
N TYR A 131 -8.84 14.92 -0.76
CA TYR A 131 -7.67 14.78 0.09
C TYR A 131 -6.82 13.54 -0.28
N ILE A 132 -7.46 12.44 -0.71
CA ILE A 132 -6.76 11.23 -1.19
C ILE A 132 -5.91 11.56 -2.42
N CYS A 133 -6.47 12.23 -3.44
CA CYS A 133 -5.70 12.62 -4.61
C CYS A 133 -4.60 13.64 -4.28
N LYS A 134 -4.79 14.52 -3.29
CA LYS A 134 -3.74 15.45 -2.82
C LYS A 134 -2.58 14.70 -2.16
N ILE A 135 -2.89 13.73 -1.29
CA ILE A 135 -1.91 12.89 -0.60
C ILE A 135 -1.16 12.03 -1.62
N PHE A 136 -1.88 11.18 -2.36
CA PHE A 136 -1.31 10.07 -3.14
C PHE A 136 -1.06 10.39 -4.61
N GLY A 137 -1.66 11.45 -5.14
CA GLY A 137 -1.79 11.73 -6.57
C GLY A 137 -3.03 11.06 -7.19
N PRO A 138 -3.73 11.71 -8.15
CA PRO A 138 -4.80 11.07 -8.92
C PRO A 138 -4.26 9.91 -9.78
N HIS A 139 -5.10 8.93 -10.08
CA HIS A 139 -4.72 7.82 -10.95
C HIS A 139 -4.29 8.29 -12.35
N ASN A 140 -5.01 9.28 -12.89
CA ASN A 140 -4.63 9.97 -14.12
C ASN A 140 -3.79 11.22 -13.79
N SER A 141 -2.52 11.23 -14.20
CA SER A 141 -1.59 12.33 -13.96
C SER A 141 -2.04 13.66 -14.57
N LYS A 142 -2.87 13.64 -15.62
CA LYS A 142 -3.44 14.86 -16.22
C LYS A 142 -4.37 15.62 -15.26
N ASN A 143 -4.90 14.94 -14.25
CA ASN A 143 -5.82 15.53 -13.27
C ASN A 143 -5.08 16.11 -12.05
N ILE A 144 -3.74 16.13 -12.05
CA ILE A 144 -2.95 16.76 -10.99
C ILE A 144 -3.20 18.27 -11.01
N LYS A 145 -3.80 18.80 -9.94
CA LYS A 145 -4.04 20.25 -9.75
C LYS A 145 -3.06 20.90 -8.80
N GLU A 146 -2.50 20.12 -7.87
CA GLU A 146 -1.52 20.55 -6.88
C GLU A 146 -0.41 19.50 -6.79
N PRO A 147 0.81 19.85 -6.32
CA PRO A 147 1.89 18.87 -6.13
C PRO A 147 1.48 17.73 -5.18
N VAL A 148 1.91 16.50 -5.47
CA VAL A 148 1.63 15.35 -4.59
C VAL A 148 2.35 15.50 -3.26
N ARG A 149 1.67 15.20 -2.15
CA ARG A 149 2.24 15.40 -0.81
C ARG A 149 3.20 14.29 -0.39
N ILE A 150 2.98 13.04 -0.76
CA ILE A 150 3.74 11.92 -0.16
C ILE A 150 4.75 11.25 -1.08
N ILE A 151 5.82 10.78 -0.45
CA ILE A 151 6.79 9.84 -1.00
C ILE A 151 6.92 8.71 0.03
N VAL A 152 6.73 7.46 -0.41
CA VAL A 152 6.90 6.27 0.43
C VAL A 152 8.12 5.52 -0.09
N ARG A 153 9.14 5.35 0.75
CA ARG A 153 10.35 4.60 0.39
C ARG A 153 10.12 3.10 0.51
N ASP A 154 10.92 2.34 -0.22
CA ASP A 154 11.01 0.89 -0.05
C ASP A 154 11.46 0.57 1.38
N SER A 155 10.79 -0.40 2.00
CA SER A 155 11.08 -0.81 3.38
C SER A 155 11.82 -2.13 3.39
N TYR A 156 13.12 -2.11 3.69
CA TYR A 156 13.97 -3.30 3.64
C TYR A 156 13.90 -4.12 4.93
N LEU A 157 14.04 -5.44 4.79
CA LEU A 157 14.19 -6.36 5.91
C LEU A 157 15.46 -6.00 6.70
N VAL A 158 15.33 -5.87 8.00
CA VAL A 158 16.41 -5.40 8.88
C VAL A 158 16.53 -6.26 10.13
N LYS A 159 17.76 -6.34 10.65
CA LYS A 159 18.06 -6.83 11.99
C LYS A 159 18.44 -5.68 12.91
N LYS A 160 18.15 -5.86 14.19
CA LYS A 160 18.54 -4.89 15.23
C LYS A 160 20.04 -5.03 15.51
N ILE A 161 20.72 -3.90 15.58
CA ILE A 161 22.14 -3.82 15.94
C ILE A 161 22.32 -2.73 17.00
N ASP A 162 23.50 -2.67 17.62
CA ASP A 162 23.83 -1.59 18.54
C ASP A 162 23.68 -0.23 17.85
N GLY A 163 22.75 0.58 18.36
CA GLY A 163 22.46 1.92 17.82
C GLY A 163 21.51 1.98 16.63
N GLY A 164 20.89 0.88 16.18
CA GLY A 164 19.85 0.95 15.15
C GLY A 164 19.55 -0.35 14.42
N TYR A 165 19.54 -0.28 13.09
CA TYR A 165 19.13 -1.36 12.20
C TYR A 165 20.10 -1.52 11.04
N LYS A 166 20.47 -2.76 10.73
CA LYS A 166 21.22 -3.14 9.53
C LYS A 166 20.27 -3.89 8.58
N ILE A 167 20.34 -3.58 7.29
CA ILE A 167 19.64 -4.36 6.27
C ILE A 167 20.24 -5.77 6.25
N ILE A 168 19.38 -6.79 6.26
CA ILE A 168 19.80 -8.19 6.11
C ILE A 168 20.09 -8.45 4.64
N ASP A 169 21.34 -8.78 4.32
CA ASP A 169 21.76 -9.12 2.96
C ASP A 169 22.05 -10.62 2.84
N LYS A 170 21.59 -11.25 1.75
CA LYS A 170 21.76 -12.68 1.51
C LYS A 170 23.23 -13.14 1.49
N LYS A 171 24.15 -12.28 1.05
CA LYS A 171 25.58 -12.60 0.93
C LYS A 171 26.31 -12.47 2.27
N GLU A 172 25.99 -11.43 3.03
CA GLU A 172 26.67 -11.11 4.29
C GLU A 172 26.05 -11.85 5.49
N ASP A 173 24.73 -11.96 5.51
CA ASP A 173 23.92 -12.41 6.65
C ASP A 173 23.17 -13.70 6.28
N LYS A 174 23.85 -14.65 5.63
CA LYS A 174 23.24 -15.79 4.94
C LYS A 174 22.30 -16.61 5.83
N ASP A 175 22.75 -17.01 7.02
CA ASP A 175 21.96 -17.91 7.88
C ASP A 175 20.70 -17.18 8.38
N GLU A 176 20.86 -15.98 8.92
CA GLU A 176 19.76 -15.12 9.39
C GLU A 176 18.79 -14.77 8.26
N TYR A 177 19.27 -14.51 7.04
CA TYR A 177 18.44 -14.27 5.87
C TYR A 177 17.43 -15.40 5.61
N TYR A 178 17.86 -16.66 5.75
CA TYR A 178 16.99 -17.81 5.52
C TYR A 178 16.09 -18.13 6.72
N GLU A 179 16.46 -17.74 7.93
CA GLU A 179 15.56 -17.81 9.11
C GLU A 179 14.32 -16.92 8.94
N HIS A 180 14.45 -15.84 8.16
CA HIS A 180 13.34 -14.96 7.84
C HIS A 180 12.40 -15.48 6.74
N LEU A 181 12.69 -16.61 6.11
CA LEU A 181 11.90 -17.16 5.01
C LEU A 181 11.36 -18.55 5.35
N GLU A 182 10.08 -18.76 5.03
CA GLU A 182 9.48 -20.09 5.10
C GLU A 182 8.65 -20.40 3.86
N ILE A 183 8.52 -21.69 3.55
CA ILE A 183 7.62 -22.18 2.51
C ILE A 183 6.38 -22.73 3.18
N LYS A 184 5.23 -22.08 2.94
CA LYS A 184 3.94 -22.57 3.43
C LYS A 184 3.18 -23.28 2.31
N PRO A 185 2.87 -24.59 2.46
CA PRO A 185 1.98 -25.29 1.56
C PRO A 185 0.52 -24.87 1.80
N GLU A 186 -0.23 -24.66 0.72
CA GLU A 186 -1.67 -24.42 0.74
C GLU A 186 -2.40 -25.39 -0.19
N ASN A 187 -3.44 -26.03 0.31
CA ASN A 187 -4.17 -27.07 -0.41
C ASN A 187 -5.61 -26.64 -0.72
N VAL A 188 -6.13 -27.10 -1.86
CA VAL A 188 -7.57 -27.09 -2.13
C VAL A 188 -8.15 -28.37 -1.56
N ILE A 189 -9.16 -28.28 -0.70
CA ILE A 189 -9.82 -29.47 -0.15
C ILE A 189 -11.04 -29.81 -1.01
N ASP A 190 -11.08 -31.02 -1.57
CA ASP A 190 -12.27 -31.57 -2.20
C ASP A 190 -13.36 -31.74 -1.14
N ARG A 191 -14.51 -31.08 -1.33
CA ARG A 191 -15.58 -31.06 -0.33
C ARG A 191 -16.39 -32.36 -0.29
N VAL A 192 -16.34 -33.18 -1.34
CA VAL A 192 -17.04 -34.47 -1.41
C VAL A 192 -16.16 -35.56 -0.83
N LYS A 193 -14.88 -35.59 -1.21
CA LYS A 193 -13.92 -36.61 -0.77
C LYS A 193 -13.20 -36.26 0.54
N GLY A 194 -13.23 -34.99 0.96
CA GLY A 194 -12.49 -34.49 2.11
C GLY A 194 -10.97 -34.45 1.93
N THR A 195 -10.46 -34.69 0.72
CA THR A 195 -9.03 -34.86 0.45
C THR A 195 -8.37 -33.57 -0.05
N ALA A 196 -7.10 -33.39 0.30
CA ALA A 196 -6.28 -32.32 -0.23
C ALA A 196 -5.90 -32.59 -1.70
N GLN A 197 -6.02 -31.56 -2.53
CA GLN A 197 -5.69 -31.55 -3.95
C GLN A 197 -4.89 -30.28 -4.28
N HIS A 198 -4.05 -30.36 -5.32
CA HIS A 198 -3.30 -29.24 -5.90
C HIS A 198 -2.54 -28.39 -4.87
N PRO A 199 -1.52 -28.96 -4.19
CA PRO A 199 -0.70 -28.21 -3.25
C PRO A 199 0.00 -27.05 -3.95
N ARG A 200 -0.06 -25.87 -3.35
CA ARG A 200 0.68 -24.66 -3.79
C ARG A 200 1.71 -24.29 -2.74
N PHE A 201 2.94 -24.01 -3.16
CA PHE A 201 4.03 -23.67 -2.25
C PHE A 201 4.32 -22.17 -2.32
N ILE A 202 3.98 -21.47 -1.25
CA ILE A 202 4.12 -20.01 -1.16
C ILE A 202 5.32 -19.69 -0.28
N GLU A 203 6.33 -19.02 -0.83
CA GLU A 203 7.41 -18.42 -0.03
C GLU A 203 6.84 -17.21 0.70
N ARG A 204 7.09 -17.09 2.00
CA ARG A 204 6.69 -15.91 2.79
C ARG A 204 7.74 -15.56 3.82
N VAL A 205 7.71 -14.31 4.24
CA VAL A 205 8.51 -13.84 5.36
C VAL A 205 7.86 -14.30 6.66
N VAL A 206 8.65 -14.83 7.59
CA VAL A 206 8.15 -15.34 8.87
C VAL A 206 7.64 -14.20 9.77
N ALA A 207 6.73 -14.54 10.69
CA ALA A 207 6.30 -13.61 11.73
C ALA A 207 7.48 -13.17 12.62
N GLY A 208 7.42 -11.94 13.15
CA GLY A 208 8.49 -11.28 13.90
C GLY A 208 9.53 -10.55 13.05
N SER A 209 9.51 -10.76 11.72
CA SER A 209 10.43 -10.06 10.80
C SER A 209 10.14 -8.56 10.77
N LYS A 210 11.20 -7.75 10.71
CA LYS A 210 11.14 -6.29 10.83
C LYS A 210 11.60 -5.59 9.56
N PHE A 211 10.87 -4.56 9.14
CA PHE A 211 11.17 -3.77 7.95
C PHE A 211 11.29 -2.29 8.30
N LYS A 212 12.43 -1.66 8.05
CA LYS A 212 12.59 -0.22 8.30
C LYS A 212 11.90 0.58 7.21
N PHE A 213 11.00 1.49 7.58
CA PHE A 213 10.24 2.31 6.62
C PHE A 213 10.55 3.81 6.77
N GLU A 214 10.36 4.56 5.68
CA GLU A 214 10.45 6.03 5.64
C GLU A 214 9.34 6.58 4.74
N ILE A 215 8.58 7.54 5.28
CA ILE A 215 7.51 8.24 4.57
C ILE A 215 7.77 9.74 4.68
N VAL A 216 7.82 10.42 3.54
CA VAL A 216 8.12 11.85 3.46
C VAL A 216 6.88 12.59 2.94
N PHE A 217 6.45 13.59 3.69
CA PHE A 217 5.42 14.55 3.32
C PHE A 217 6.06 15.87 2.93
N ASN A 218 5.77 16.36 1.74
CA ASN A 218 6.07 17.72 1.31
C ASN A 218 4.98 18.65 1.82
N VAL A 219 5.34 19.69 2.57
CA VAL A 219 4.40 20.69 3.09
C VAL A 219 4.41 21.91 2.17
N TYR A 220 3.26 22.25 1.62
CA TYR A 220 3.05 23.44 0.79
C TYR A 220 2.06 24.43 1.43
N LYS A 221 1.11 23.92 2.22
CA LYS A 221 0.07 24.71 2.89
C LYS A 221 0.01 24.36 4.38
N GLU A 222 -0.46 25.30 5.20
CA GLU A 222 -0.61 25.11 6.66
C GLU A 222 -1.61 24.01 6.98
N ASN A 223 -2.66 23.88 6.17
CA ASN A 223 -3.65 22.82 6.30
C ASN A 223 -3.22 21.48 5.69
N ASP A 224 -1.97 21.34 5.20
CA ASP A 224 -1.46 20.02 4.81
C ASP A 224 -1.29 19.10 6.04
N LYS A 225 -1.30 19.65 7.27
CA LYS A 225 -1.34 18.88 8.51
C LYS A 225 -2.49 17.85 8.52
N ASP A 226 -3.70 18.30 8.17
CA ASP A 226 -4.89 17.45 8.08
C ASP A 226 -4.68 16.27 7.11
N LEU A 227 -3.89 16.47 6.05
CA LEU A 227 -3.57 15.41 5.09
C LEU A 227 -2.64 14.36 5.69
N ILE A 228 -1.72 14.76 6.56
CA ILE A 228 -0.83 13.85 7.30
C ILE A 228 -1.65 13.05 8.31
N GLU A 229 -2.54 13.70 9.06
CA GLU A 229 -3.44 13.02 9.99
C GLU A 229 -4.32 11.98 9.29
N LYS A 230 -4.87 12.32 8.11
CA LYS A 230 -5.62 11.36 7.27
C LYS A 230 -4.78 10.20 6.79
N PHE A 231 -3.49 10.40 6.56
CA PHE A 231 -2.58 9.31 6.21
C PHE A 231 -2.28 8.42 7.41
N ILE A 232 -2.02 8.98 8.59
CA ILE A 232 -1.84 8.23 9.85
C ILE A 232 -3.09 7.40 10.15
N GLU A 233 -4.28 7.96 9.94
CA GLU A 233 -5.54 7.20 10.00
C GLU A 233 -5.54 6.00 9.02
N GLY A 234 -5.03 6.18 7.80
CA GLY A 234 -4.86 5.07 6.85
C GLY A 234 -3.84 4.02 7.31
N MET A 235 -2.81 4.40 8.07
CA MET A 235 -1.88 3.45 8.70
C MET A 235 -2.57 2.64 9.79
N LYS A 236 -3.43 3.27 10.61
CA LYS A 236 -4.24 2.56 11.63
C LYS A 236 -5.16 1.53 10.99
N LEU A 237 -5.86 1.91 9.91
CA LEU A 237 -6.68 0.97 9.14
C LEU A 237 -5.88 -0.22 8.61
N LEU A 238 -4.59 -0.05 8.32
CA LEU A 238 -3.74 -1.12 7.81
C LEU A 238 -3.33 -2.12 8.91
N GLU A 239 -3.16 -1.69 10.17
CA GLU A 239 -2.83 -2.60 11.28
C GLU A 239 -3.96 -3.62 11.55
N ASP A 240 -5.21 -3.21 11.32
CA ASP A 240 -6.40 -4.07 11.42
C ASP A 240 -6.74 -4.80 10.09
N ASP A 241 -6.07 -4.46 9.00
CA ASP A 241 -6.17 -5.16 7.71
C ASP A 241 -4.87 -5.98 7.48
N TYR A 242 -4.55 -6.30 6.24
CA TYR A 242 -3.36 -7.03 5.86
C TYR A 242 -2.58 -6.31 4.77
N LEU A 243 -1.27 -6.49 4.79
CA LEU A 243 -0.35 -6.08 3.74
C LEU A 243 0.05 -7.28 2.87
N GLY A 244 0.12 -7.09 1.55
CA GLY A 244 0.53 -8.14 0.62
C GLY A 244 -0.59 -9.08 0.16
N GLY A 245 -0.21 -10.30 -0.20
CA GLY A 245 -1.10 -11.33 -0.74
C GLY A 245 -1.70 -12.25 0.33
N SER A 246 -2.78 -12.94 -0.03
CA SER A 246 -3.41 -14.01 0.78
C SER A 246 -3.90 -13.59 2.18
N GLY A 247 -4.23 -12.30 2.38
CA GLY A 247 -4.66 -11.78 3.69
C GLY A 247 -5.87 -12.48 4.30
N SER A 248 -6.89 -12.81 3.51
CA SER A 248 -8.05 -13.58 3.99
C SER A 248 -7.72 -14.99 4.48
N ARG A 249 -6.50 -15.48 4.21
CA ARG A 249 -5.94 -16.75 4.70
C ARG A 249 -4.99 -16.55 5.90
N GLY A 250 -4.99 -15.36 6.51
CA GLY A 250 -4.22 -15.05 7.71
C GLY A 250 -2.77 -14.58 7.47
N TYR A 251 -2.48 -14.03 6.29
CA TYR A 251 -1.17 -13.44 5.98
C TYR A 251 -1.18 -11.94 6.22
N GLY A 252 0.00 -11.38 6.45
CA GLY A 252 0.23 -9.95 6.26
C GLY A 252 -0.34 -9.03 7.34
N LYS A 253 -0.74 -9.55 8.50
CA LYS A 253 -0.96 -8.73 9.69
C LYS A 253 0.36 -8.06 10.06
N ILE A 254 0.37 -6.74 10.20
CA ILE A 254 1.56 -5.96 10.55
C ILE A 254 1.29 -5.04 11.74
N LYS A 255 2.36 -4.50 12.31
CA LYS A 255 2.31 -3.43 13.30
C LYS A 255 3.39 -2.39 13.02
N PHE A 256 3.09 -1.12 13.20
CA PHE A 256 4.08 -0.05 13.15
C PHE A 256 4.68 0.17 14.54
N GLU A 257 6.00 0.16 14.64
CA GLU A 257 6.76 0.27 15.89
C GLU A 257 7.93 1.25 15.76
N GLU A 258 8.48 1.64 16.91
CA GLU A 258 9.65 2.54 17.01
C GLU A 258 9.46 3.84 16.18
N LEU A 259 8.25 4.39 16.26
CA LEU A 259 7.79 5.51 15.45
C LEU A 259 8.54 6.80 15.80
N LYS A 260 8.98 7.51 14.76
CA LYS A 260 9.64 8.81 14.89
C LYS A 260 9.05 9.77 13.86
N ILE A 261 8.85 11.00 14.28
CA ILE A 261 8.41 12.07 13.39
C ILE A 261 9.42 13.22 13.43
N ILE A 262 9.80 13.69 12.24
CA ILE A 262 10.86 14.68 12.05
C ILE A 262 10.30 15.80 11.18
N ASN A 263 10.41 17.04 11.66
CA ASN A 263 10.10 18.23 10.88
C ASN A 263 11.40 18.87 10.37
N LYS A 264 11.48 19.05 9.06
CA LYS A 264 12.55 19.77 8.36
C LYS A 264 11.94 20.97 7.62
N PRO A 265 11.79 22.14 8.28
CA PRO A 265 11.29 23.35 7.62
C PRO A 265 12.26 23.84 6.53
N ILE A 266 11.81 24.73 5.64
CA ILE A 266 12.64 25.18 4.50
C ILE A 266 13.99 25.77 4.94
N ASP A 267 14.05 26.40 6.11
CA ASP A 267 15.28 26.99 6.66
C ASP A 267 16.34 25.95 7.03
N TYR A 268 15.93 24.72 7.37
CA TYR A 268 16.88 23.60 7.52
C TYR A 268 17.67 23.37 6.24
N TYR A 269 16.99 23.42 5.08
CA TYR A 269 17.62 23.24 3.77
C TYR A 269 18.45 24.45 3.32
N LYS A 270 18.28 25.62 3.96
CA LYS A 270 19.13 26.80 3.75
C LYS A 270 20.39 26.79 4.62
N GLY A 271 20.60 25.74 5.42
CA GLY A 271 21.78 25.56 6.27
C GLY A 271 21.54 25.73 7.77
N ASN A 272 20.32 26.07 8.21
CA ASN A 272 20.01 26.17 9.64
C ASN A 272 19.66 24.79 10.22
N THR A 273 20.67 24.00 10.57
CA THR A 273 20.48 22.64 11.11
C THR A 273 19.66 22.60 12.41
N ASN A 274 19.67 23.67 13.20
CA ASN A 274 18.91 23.79 14.45
C ASN A 274 17.40 23.96 14.24
N ALA A 275 16.96 24.25 13.01
CA ALA A 275 15.53 24.34 12.69
C ALA A 275 14.82 22.98 12.63
N LEU A 276 15.58 21.87 12.65
CA LEU A 276 15.02 20.52 12.68
C LEU A 276 14.47 20.20 14.07
N SER A 277 13.24 19.69 14.12
CA SER A 277 12.66 19.12 15.33
C SER A 277 12.32 17.64 15.10
N LYS A 278 12.47 16.83 16.15
CA LYS A 278 12.22 15.39 16.13
C LYS A 278 11.55 14.94 17.42
N LYS A 279 10.58 14.05 17.30
CA LYS A 279 9.90 13.40 18.42
C LYS A 279 9.75 11.90 18.16
N GLU A 280 9.80 11.13 19.24
CA GLU A 280 9.47 9.70 19.23
C GLU A 280 8.03 9.54 19.69
N ALA A 281 7.34 8.55 19.13
CA ALA A 281 5.95 8.24 19.43
C ALA A 281 5.83 6.76 19.78
N ASN A 282 4.98 6.46 20.76
CA ASN A 282 4.78 5.08 21.24
C ASN A 282 3.92 4.26 20.28
N ASP A 283 2.92 4.90 19.66
CA ASP A 283 1.96 4.31 18.73
C ASP A 283 1.47 5.36 17.72
N LEU A 284 0.54 4.97 16.84
CA LEU A 284 0.00 5.87 15.81
C LEU A 284 -0.93 6.96 16.36
N ASP A 285 -1.48 6.82 17.58
CA ASP A 285 -2.27 7.87 18.22
C ASP A 285 -1.34 8.95 18.80
N ASP A 286 -0.31 8.55 19.54
CA ASP A 286 0.75 9.43 20.03
C ASP A 286 1.50 10.09 18.87
N LEU A 287 1.67 9.41 17.72
CA LEU A 287 2.27 10.01 16.52
C LEU A 287 1.51 11.24 16.02
N THR A 288 0.17 11.22 16.10
CA THR A 288 -0.66 12.39 15.79
C THR A 288 -0.43 13.51 16.79
N VAL A 289 -0.32 13.21 18.09
CA VAL A 289 0.02 14.21 19.11
C VAL A 289 1.41 14.80 18.86
N LYS A 290 2.40 13.97 18.52
CA LYS A 290 3.76 14.44 18.20
C LYS A 290 3.83 15.29 16.95
N LEU A 291 2.95 15.05 15.97
CA LEU A 291 2.80 15.92 14.81
C LEU A 291 2.41 17.33 15.25
N ASP A 292 1.45 17.47 16.18
CA ASP A 292 1.03 18.77 16.72
C ASP A 292 2.18 19.51 17.40
N GLU A 293 2.97 18.79 18.22
CA GLU A 293 4.10 19.37 18.95
C GLU A 293 5.20 19.92 18.04
N ILE A 294 5.40 19.32 16.85
CA ILE A 294 6.48 19.72 15.93
C ILE A 294 6.00 20.62 14.79
N TRP A 295 4.70 20.84 14.63
CA TRP A 295 4.13 21.60 13.52
C TRP A 295 4.38 23.11 13.68
N ASN A 296 5.11 23.72 12.74
CA ASN A 296 5.51 25.13 12.82
C ASN A 296 5.42 25.87 11.47
N TYR A 297 4.47 25.47 10.63
CA TYR A 297 4.30 25.98 9.25
C TYR A 297 3.26 27.07 9.09
#